data_AF-A0A3S4IS03-F1
#
_entry.id   AF-A0A3S4IS03-F1
#
_cell.length_a   1.000
_cell.length_b   1.000
_cell.length_c   1.000
_cell.angle_alpha   90.00
_cell.angle_beta   90.00
_cell.angle_gamma   90.00
#
_symmetry.space_group_name_H-M   'P 1'
#
loop_
_entity.id
_entity.type
_entity.pdbx_description
1 polymer ?
#
loop_
_entity_poly.entity_id
_entity_poly.type
_entity_poly.pdbx_seq_one_letter_code
_entity_poly.pdbx_strand_id
1 'polypeptide(L)' 'MRALPETMRYPVNLIPAEEGGYVVSFPDIPEALTQGDTRH' A
#
# COMPACT_ATOMS: atom_id res chain seq x y z
N MET A 1 -10.49 15.04 23.70
CA MET A 1 -9.73 13.85 23.24
C MET A 1 -10.36 13.34 21.97
N ARG A 2 -9.66 13.40 20.83
CA ARG A 2 -10.16 12.87 19.56
C ARG A 2 -10.13 11.34 19.68
N ALA A 3 -11.29 10.68 19.61
CA ALA A 3 -11.31 9.23 19.46
C ALA A 3 -10.55 8.89 18.18
N LEU A 4 -9.50 8.07 18.29
CA LEU A 4 -8.86 7.49 17.12
C LEU A 4 -9.92 6.61 16.44
N PRO A 5 -10.13 6.71 15.11
CA PRO A 5 -11.14 5.89 14.44
C PRO A 5 -10.82 4.41 14.70
N GLU A 6 -11.88 3.62 14.94
CA GLU A 6 -11.82 2.25 15.47
C GLU A 6 -10.98 1.26 14.64
N THR A 7 -10.44 1.67 13.48
CA THR A 7 -9.28 1.02 12.88
C THR A 7 -8.51 1.97 11.97
N MET A 8 -7.21 2.13 12.20
CA MET A 8 -6.32 2.85 11.28
C MET A 8 -6.01 1.92 10.10
N ARG A 9 -6.55 2.22 8.92
CA ARG A 9 -6.29 1.51 7.66
C ARG A 9 -5.56 2.45 6.72
N TYR A 10 -4.44 2.00 6.18
CA TYR A 10 -3.70 2.73 5.16
C TYR A 10 -4.11 2.19 3.79
N PRO A 11 -4.67 3.03 2.90
CA PRO A 11 -5.02 2.60 1.54
C PRO A 11 -3.75 2.21 0.80
N VAL A 12 -3.81 1.08 0.07
CA VAL A 12 -2.69 0.57 -0.71
C VAL A 12 -3.00 0.69 -2.19
N ASN A 13 -2.02 1.21 -2.95
CA ASN A 13 -2.04 1.18 -4.41
C ASN A 13 -1.23 -0.03 -4.86
N LEU A 14 -1.88 -0.90 -5.64
CA LEU A 14 -1.23 -2.04 -6.30
C LEU A 14 -1.18 -1.77 -7.80
N ILE A 15 0.01 -1.52 -8.32
CA ILE A 15 0.25 -1.23 -9.73
C ILE A 15 0.95 -2.45 -10.34
N PRO A 16 0.44 -3.05 -11.42
CA PRO A 16 1.14 -4.13 -12.11
C PRO A 16 2.54 -3.68 -12.54
N ALA A 17 3.57 -4.45 -12.19
CA ALA A 17 4.94 -4.17 -12.62
C ALA A 17 5.18 -4.70 -14.04
N GLU A 18 6.09 -4.08 -14.81
CA GLU A 18 6.37 -4.49 -16.19
C GLU A 18 7.00 -5.89 -16.26
N GLU A 19 7.82 -6.22 -15.27
CA GLU A 19 8.48 -7.51 -15.07
C GLU A 19 7.56 -8.61 -14.50
N GLY A 20 6.30 -8.27 -14.21
CA GLY A 20 5.36 -9.14 -13.50
C GLY A 20 5.33 -8.88 -11.99
N GLY A 21 4.23 -9.25 -11.35
CA GLY A 21 3.95 -8.91 -9.95
C GLY A 21 3.32 -7.53 -9.78
N TYR A 22 3.47 -6.94 -8.59
CA TYR A 22 2.85 -5.67 -8.21
C TYR A 22 3.82 -4.78 -7.46
N VAL A 23 3.93 -3.53 -7.90
CA VAL A 23 4.46 -2.44 -7.09
C VAL A 23 3.40 -2.02 -6.09
N VAL A 24 3.79 -1.94 -4.83
CA VAL A 24 2.97 -1.58 -3.68
C VAL A 24 3.40 -0.20 -3.20
N SER A 25 2.45 0.74 -3.13
CA SER A 25 2.70 2.08 -2.60
C SER A 25 1.57 2.58 -1.72
N PHE A 26 1.89 3.50 -0.81
CA PHE A 26 0.93 4.11 0.10
C PHE A 26 0.88 5.62 -0.16
N PRO A 27 -0.29 6.20 -0.51
CA PRO A 27 -0.41 7.64 -0.75
C PRO A 27 0.02 8.50 0.43
N ASP A 28 -0.22 8.01 1.64
CA ASP A 28 0.06 8.73 2.89
C ASP A 28 1.53 8.58 3.34
N ILE A 29 2.27 7.63 2.77
CA ILE A 29 3.67 7.34 3.11
C ILE A 29 4.44 7.12 1.80
N PRO A 30 4.88 8.20 1.11
CA PRO A 30 5.57 8.11 -0.17
C PRO A 30 6.84 7.26 -0.15
N GLU A 31 7.48 7.14 1.02
CA GLU A 31 8.69 6.34 1.24
C GLU A 31 8.41 4.83 1.28
N ALA A 32 7.15 4.43 1.53
CA ALA A 32 6.73 3.03 1.56
C ALA A 32 6.44 2.53 0.14
N LEU A 33 7.51 2.28 -0.61
CA LEU A 33 7.49 1.71 -1.96
C LEU A 33 8.16 0.34 -1.95
N THR A 34 7.38 -0.71 -2.25
CA THR A 34 7.86 -2.10 -2.24
C THR A 34 7.27 -2.89 -3.43
N GLN A 35 7.68 -4.15 -3.61
CA GLN A 35 7.21 -4.99 -4.71
C GLN A 35 7.03 -6.45 -4.25
N GLY A 36 6.09 -7.16 -4.86
CA GLY A 36 5.87 -8.58 -4.64
C GLY A 36 5.28 -9.29 -5.87
N ASP A 37 5.43 -10.61 -5.91
CA ASP A 37 5.09 -11.42 -7.09
C ASP A 37 3.57 -11.68 -7.21
N THR A 38 2.84 -11.70 -6.09
CA THR A 38 1.42 -12.03 -6.02
C THR A 38 0.61 -10.98 -5.26
N ARG A 39 -0.69 -10.90 -5.53
CA ARG A 39 -1.64 -10.03 -4.82
C ARG A 39 -2.13 -10.61 -3.49
N HIS A 40 -1.97 -11.92 -3.29
CA HIS A 40 -2.44 -12.69 -2.13
C HIS A 40 -1.29 -13.06 -1.21
#